data_AF-A0A0D0S470-F1
#
_entry.id   AF-A0A0D0S470-F1
#
_cell.length_a   1.000
_cell.length_b   1.000
_cell.length_c   1.000
_cell.angle_alpha   90.00
_cell.angle_beta   90.00
_cell.angle_gamma   90.00
#
_symmetry.space_group_name_H-M   'P 1'
#
loop_
_entity.id
_entity.type
_entity.pdbx_description
1 polymer ?
#
loop_
_entity_poly.entity_id
_entity_poly.type
_entity_poly.pdbx_seq_one_letter_code
_entity_poly.pdbx_strand_id
1 'polypeptide(L)' 'MCGSAHCQIADFWAKELGKEEIYAYQASKRGGYLRCRPLGNGRIAISGDATLVSIAQLQIKF' A
#
# COMPACT_ATOMS: atom_id res chain seq x y z
N MET A 1 6.63 2.92 -3.64
CA MET A 1 5.67 2.03 -2.95
C MET A 1 5.20 0.97 -3.93
N CYS A 2 5.27 -0.32 -3.59
CA CYS A 2 4.66 -1.39 -4.38
C CYS A 2 3.49 -2.00 -3.60
N GLY A 3 2.26 -1.61 -3.94
CA GLY A 3 1.06 -2.08 -3.22
C GLY A 3 0.84 -3.59 -3.36
N SER A 4 1.06 -4.15 -4.55
CA SER A 4 0.82 -5.58 -4.81
C SER A 4 1.72 -6.50 -3.99
N ALA A 5 2.97 -6.12 -3.72
CA ALA A 5 3.87 -6.88 -2.83
C ALA A 5 3.28 -7.04 -1.42
N HIS A 6 2.50 -6.06 -0.95
CA HIS A 6 1.92 -6.06 0.39
C HIS A 6 0.76 -7.04 0.53
N CYS A 7 0.18 -7.54 -0.57
CA CYS A 7 -0.84 -8.60 -0.50
C CYS A 7 -0.31 -9.88 0.16
N GLN A 8 0.97 -10.21 -0.05
CA GLN A 8 1.60 -11.39 0.54
C GLN A 8 2.28 -11.06 1.87
N ILE A 9 3.02 -9.94 1.91
CA ILE A 9 3.79 -9.52 3.09
C ILE A 9 2.86 -9.26 4.29
N ALA A 10 1.73 -8.56 4.06
CA ALA A 10 0.81 -8.26 5.15
C ALA A 10 0.04 -9.49 5.64
N ASP A 11 -0.32 -10.42 4.74
CA ASP A 11 -0.95 -11.70 5.14
C ASP A 11 -0.01 -12.52 6.03
N PHE A 12 1.25 -12.63 5.62
CA PHE A 12 2.29 -13.32 6.38
C PHE A 12 2.45 -12.71 7.77
N TRP A 13 2.75 -11.41 7.86
CA TRP A 13 3.00 -10.76 9.14
C TRP A 13 1.75 -10.65 10.03
N ALA A 14 0.55 -10.55 9.47
CA ALA A 14 -0.70 -10.58 10.24
C ALA A 14 -0.83 -11.89 11.01
N LYS A 15 -0.50 -13.02 10.36
CA LYS A 15 -0.52 -14.36 10.97
C LYS A 15 0.60 -14.51 12.00
N GLU A 16 1.83 -14.16 11.64
CA GLU A 16 2.99 -14.30 12.53
C GLU A 16 2.88 -13.43 13.79
N LEU A 17 2.30 -12.23 13.68
CA LEU A 17 2.17 -11.29 14.79
C LEU A 17 0.83 -11.38 15.52
N GLY A 18 -0.12 -12.20 15.04
CA GLY A 18 -1.49 -12.26 15.57
C GLY A 18 -2.23 -10.92 15.49
N LYS A 19 -2.02 -10.16 14.42
CA LYS A 19 -2.59 -8.81 14.24
C LYS A 19 -3.63 -8.79 13.13
N GLU A 20 -4.73 -8.09 13.39
CA GLU A 20 -5.79 -7.85 12.39
C GLU A 20 -5.41 -6.82 11.32
N GLU A 21 -4.42 -5.98 11.61
CA GLU A 21 -3.92 -4.96 10.69
C GLU A 21 -2.40 -4.83 10.80
N ILE A 22 -1.75 -4.71 9.64
CA ILE A 22 -0.32 -4.43 9.52
C ILE A 22 -0.14 -3.00 9.05
N TYR A 23 0.53 -2.20 9.88
CA TYR A 23 1.05 -0.90 9.47
C TYR A 23 2.49 -1.07 8.98
N ALA A 24 2.65 -1.04 7.66
CA ALA A 24 3.92 -1.32 6.99
C ALA A 24 4.65 -0.02 6.64
N TYR A 25 5.97 -0.01 6.86
CA TYR A 25 6.87 1.01 6.34
C TYR A 25 7.74 0.42 5.22
N GLN A 26 7.69 1.00 4.03
CA GLN A 26 8.57 0.64 2.93
C GLN A 26 9.88 1.43 3.00
N ALA A 27 10.93 0.76 3.48
CA ALA A 27 12.27 1.29 3.68
C ALA A 27 13.05 1.52 2.36
N SER A 28 12.47 2.26 1.42
CA SER A 28 13.16 2.79 0.24
C SER A 28 13.65 4.22 0.48
N LYS A 29 14.53 4.75 -0.37
CA LYS A 29 15.00 6.15 -0.27
C LYS A 29 13.85 7.18 -0.23
N ARG A 30 12.72 6.89 -0.88
CA ARG A 30 11.52 7.75 -0.90
C ARG A 30 10.57 7.49 0.28
N GLY A 31 10.76 6.41 1.04
CA GLY A 31 9.85 5.97 2.09
C GLY A 31 8.45 5.57 1.58
N GLY A 32 7.55 5.37 2.53
CA GLY A 32 6.12 5.15 2.28
C GLY A 32 5.49 4.29 3.37
N TYR A 33 4.30 4.67 3.81
CA TYR A 33 3.51 3.90 4.78
C TYR A 33 2.27 3.32 4.11
N LEU A 34 1.92 2.09 4.47
CA LEU A 34 0.66 1.45 4.08
C LEU A 34 -0.03 0.82 5.29
N ARG A 35 -1.35 0.89 5.30
CA ARG A 35 -2.23 0.15 6.21
C ARG A 35 -2.82 -1.02 5.44
N CYS A 36 -2.58 -2.23 5.93
CA CYS A 36 -2.96 -3.47 5.27
C CYS A 36 -3.82 -4.33 6.21
N ARG A 37 -5.06 -4.60 5.82
CA ARG A 37 -6.02 -5.37 6.62
C ARG A 37 -6.50 -6.61 5.86
N PRO A 38 -6.19 -7.83 6.32
CA PRO A 38 -6.82 -9.05 5.81
C PRO A 38 -8.33 -9.01 6.03
N LEU A 39 -9.10 -9.41 5.01
CA LEU A 39 -10.56 -9.38 5.03
C LEU A 39 -11.20 -10.76 5.29
N GLY A 40 -10.39 -11.79 5.54
CA GLY A 40 -10.86 -13.16 5.82
C GLY A 40 -11.38 -13.94 4.61
N ASN A 41 -11.44 -13.34 3.42
CA ASN A 41 -11.93 -13.96 2.18
C ASN A 41 -10.83 -14.08 1.11
N GLY A 42 -9.57 -14.23 1.54
CA GLY A 42 -8.40 -14.27 0.64
C GLY A 42 -8.05 -12.91 0.01
N ARG A 43 -8.63 -11.81 0.52
CA ARG A 43 -8.33 -10.45 0.07
C ARG A 43 -7.74 -9.61 1.20
N ILE A 44 -6.97 -8.59 0.81
CA ILE A 44 -6.43 -7.57 1.71
C ILE A 44 -6.92 -6.20 1.24
N ALA A 45 -7.40 -5.39 2.18
CA ALA A 45 -7.59 -3.96 1.98
C ALA A 45 -6.25 -3.24 2.20
N ILE A 46 -5.85 -2.41 1.24
CA ILE A 46 -4.61 -1.64 1.29
C ILE A 46 -4.97 -0.16 1.16
N SER A 47 -4.44 0.67 2.06
CA SER A 47 -4.59 2.12 2.00
C SER A 47 -3.31 2.84 2.39
N GLY A 48 -3.16 4.07 1.94
CA GLY A 48 -2.03 4.94 2.23
C GLY A 48 -2.39 6.39 1.92
N ASP A 49 -1.61 7.30 2.45
CA ASP A 49 -1.83 8.73 2.23
C ASP A 49 -1.31 9.15 0.85
N ALA A 50 -1.98 10.13 0.24
CA ALA A 50 -1.62 10.68 -1.07
C ALA A 50 -1.31 12.17 -0.95
N THR A 51 -0.40 12.66 -1.79
CA THR A 51 -0.04 14.07 -1.86
C THR A 51 -0.02 14.52 -3.31
N LEU A 52 -0.71 15.62 -3.61
CA LEU A 52 -0.67 16.25 -4.93
C LEU A 52 0.71 16.85 -5.17
N VAL A 53 1.36 16.45 -6.26
CA VAL A 53 2.70 16.95 -6.62
C VAL A 53 2.60 18.03 -7.71
N SER A 54 1.74 17.85 -8.70
CA SER A 54 1.59 18.78 -9.81
C SER A 54 0.25 18.55 -10.51
N ILE A 55 -0.25 19.61 -11.15
CA ILE A 55 -1.39 19.58 -12.08
C ILE A 55 -0.89 20.13 -13.42
N ALA A 56 -1.22 19.47 -14.52
CA ALA A 56 -0.82 19.89 -15.87
C ALA A 56 -1.95 19.68 -16.88
N GLN A 57 -1.97 20.50 -17.94
CA GLN A 57 -2.87 20.36 -19.08
C GLN A 57 -2.10 19.78 -20.27
N LEU A 58 -2.51 18.61 -20.77
CA LEU A 58 -1.88 17.97 -21.92
C LEU A 58 -2.42 18.59 -23.21
N GLN A 59 -1.54 19.22 -24.01
CA GLN A 59 -1.87 19.76 -25.33
C GLN A 59 -1.49 18.72 -26.40
N ILE A 60 -2.47 18.12 -27.06
CA ILE A 60 -2.25 17.13 -28.14
C ILE A 60 -2.68 17.78 -29.46
N LYS A 61 -1.83 17.69 -30.50
CA LYS A 61 -2.17 18.00 -31.89
C LYS A 61 -2.26 16.69 -32.66
N PHE A 62 -3.39 16.48 -33.34
CA PHE A 62 -3.57 15.38 -34.30
C PHE A 62 -3.06 15.80 -35.67
#